data_AF-A0A3Q9RP88-F1
#
_entry.id   AF-A0A3Q9RP88-F1
#
_cell.length_a   1.000
_cell.length_b   1.000
_cell.length_c   1.000
_cell.angle_alpha   90.00
_cell.angle_beta   90.00
_cell.angle_gamma   90.00
#
_symmetry.space_group_name_H-M   'P 1'
#
loop_
_entity.id
_entity.type
_entity.pdbx_description
1 polymer ?
#
loop_
_entity_poly.entity_id
_entity_poly.type
_entity_poly.pdbx_seq_one_letter_code
_entity_poly.pdbx_strand_id
1 'polypeptide(L)' 'MILKFAVREFLEEREFANLSPHTLKNYKRILSSFESYCITDEGISNVKDISRGTVKGFLSFCRGDLGNSP' A
#
# COMPACT_ATOMS: atom_id res chain seq x y z
N MET A 1 -10.03 10.09 5.31
CA MET A 1 -8.59 10.32 5.48
C MET A 1 -7.95 10.10 4.13
N ILE A 2 -7.04 10.97 3.70
CA ILE A 2 -6.37 10.82 2.40
C ILE A 2 -5.38 9.64 2.52
N LEU A 3 -5.41 8.72 1.56
CA LEU A 3 -4.61 7.48 1.56
C LEU A 3 -3.12 7.76 1.73
N LYS A 4 -2.60 8.74 0.99
CA LYS A 4 -1.20 9.18 1.10
C LYS A 4 -0.78 9.59 2.51
N PHE A 5 -1.65 10.29 3.23
CA PHE A 5 -1.36 10.67 4.62
C PHE A 5 -1.46 9.47 5.55
N ALA A 6 -2.45 8.60 5.37
CA ALA A 6 -2.59 7.37 6.16
C ALA A 6 -1.36 6.45 6.03
N VAL A 7 -0.85 6.26 4.81
CA VAL A 7 0.35 5.45 4.56
C VAL A 7 1.57 6.06 5.25
N ARG A 8 1.74 7.38 5.14
CA ARG A 8 2.85 8.08 5.78
C ARG A 8 2.79 7.98 7.31
N GLU A 9 1.64 8.29 7.91
CA GLU A 9 1.44 8.21 9.37
C GLU A 9 1.74 6.81 9.88
N PHE A 10 1.24 5.77 9.21
CA PHE A 10 1.56 4.39 9.58
C PHE A 10 3.05 4.10 9.52
N LEU A 11 3.76 4.51 8.46
CA LEU A 11 5.20 4.24 8.33
C LEU A 11 6.00 4.96 9.41
N GLU A 12 5.67 6.21 9.72
CA GLU A 12 6.29 6.99 10.79
C GLU A 12 6.07 6.32 12.15
N GLU A 13 4.83 5.90 12.48
CA GLU A 13 4.54 5.15 13.71
C GLU A 13 5.38 3.87 13.84
N ARG A 14 5.56 3.14 12.73
CA ARG A 14 6.35 1.89 12.72
C ARG A 14 7.84 2.14 12.89
N GLU A 15 8.34 3.26 12.38
CA GLU A 15 9.71 3.69 12.60
C GLU A 15 9.95 4.04 14.08
N PHE A 16 9.04 4.79 14.70
CA PHE A 16 9.10 5.07 16.14
C PHE A 16 8.98 3.82 17.03
N ALA A 17 8.28 2.79 16.54
CA ALA A 17 8.14 1.51 17.24
C ALA A 17 9.40 0.60 17.17
N ASN A 18 10.53 1.09 16.64
CA ASN A 18 11.80 0.36 16.51
C ASN A 18 11.69 -0.99 15.76
N LEU A 19 10.85 -1.06 14.71
CA LEU A 19 10.85 -2.23 13.83
C LEU A 19 12.20 -2.38 13.11
N SER A 20 12.53 -3.62 12.74
CA SER A 20 13.76 -3.87 11.98
C SER A 20 13.78 -3.05 10.68
N PRO A 21 14.95 -2.55 10.24
CA PRO A 21 15.08 -1.81 8.99
C PRO A 21 14.56 -2.61 7.78
N HIS A 22 14.71 -3.93 7.80
CA HIS A 22 14.19 -4.82 6.78
C HIS A 22 12.65 -4.81 6.73
N THR A 23 11.99 -4.87 7.90
CA THR A 23 10.53 -4.78 8.00
C THR A 23 10.01 -3.44 7.50
N LEU A 24 10.63 -2.33 7.91
CA LEU A 24 10.25 -0.98 7.48
C LEU A 24 10.39 -0.82 5.96
N LYS A 25 11.48 -1.32 5.39
CA LYS A 25 11.70 -1.32 3.94
C LYS A 25 10.60 -2.08 3.20
N ASN A 26 10.19 -3.25 3.70
CA ASN A 26 9.13 -4.04 3.10
C ASN A 26 7.77 -3.34 3.19
N TYR A 27 7.42 -2.77 4.35
CA TYR A 27 6.19 -2.00 4.49
C TYR A 27 6.15 -0.81 3.54
N LYS A 28 7.22 -0.02 3.49
CA LYS A 28 7.33 1.10 2.56
C LYS A 28 7.13 0.66 1.12
N ARG A 29 7.82 -0.40 0.68
CA ARG A 29 7.68 -0.93 -0.69
C ARG A 29 6.24 -1.33 -1.02
N ILE A 30 5.61 -2.13 -0.16
CA ILE A 30 4.26 -2.66 -0.42
C ILE A 30 3.22 -1.54 -0.36
N LEU A 31 3.26 -0.70 0.68
CA LEU A 31 2.26 0.35 0.87
C LEU A 31 2.39 1.47 -0.17
N SER A 32 3.61 1.84 -0.58
CA SER A 32 3.79 2.78 -1.69
C SER A 32 3.28 2.21 -3.01
N SER A 33 3.50 0.92 -3.28
CA SER A 33 2.95 0.28 -4.47
C SER A 33 1.42 0.22 -4.46
N PHE A 34 0.82 -0.04 -3.30
CA PHE A 34 -0.63 -0.04 -3.14
C PHE A 34 -1.23 1.36 -3.25
N GLU A 35 -0.57 2.37 -2.67
CA GLU A 35 -0.94 3.78 -2.82
C GLU A 35 -0.96 4.18 -4.29
N SER A 36 0.12 3.87 -5.03
CA SER A 36 0.20 4.16 -6.47
C SER A 36 -0.90 3.46 -7.25
N TYR A 37 -1.15 2.17 -7.00
CA TYR A 37 -2.24 1.44 -7.65
C TYR A 37 -3.61 2.08 -7.39
N CYS A 38 -3.91 2.41 -6.12
CA CYS A 38 -5.17 3.05 -5.76
C CYS A 38 -5.35 4.38 -6.49
N ILE A 39 -4.31 5.21 -6.56
CA ILE A 39 -4.41 6.56 -7.13
C ILE A 39 -4.44 6.51 -8.67
N THR A 40 -3.56 5.73 -9.28
CA THR A 40 -3.32 5.74 -10.73
C THR A 40 -4.27 4.83 -11.49
N ASP A 41 -4.51 3.62 -10.99
CA ASP A 41 -5.31 2.62 -11.71
C ASP A 41 -6.80 2.69 -11.32
N GLU A 42 -7.09 2.94 -10.03
CA GLU A 42 -8.47 2.93 -9.52
C GLU A 42 -9.07 4.34 -9.28
N GLY A 43 -8.25 5.41 -9.30
CA GLY A 43 -8.70 6.77 -8.99
C GLY A 43 -9.13 7.00 -7.53
N ILE A 44 -8.74 6.11 -6.63
CA ILE A 44 -9.09 6.12 -5.20
C ILE A 44 -8.02 6.89 -4.41
N SER A 45 -8.44 7.98 -3.75
CA SER A 45 -7.57 8.81 -2.91
C SER A 45 -7.98 8.87 -1.43
N ASN A 46 -9.21 8.45 -1.09
CA ASN A 46 -9.72 8.43 0.26
C ASN A 46 -9.78 6.99 0.78
N VAL A 47 -9.24 6.77 1.98
CA VAL A 47 -9.19 5.43 2.62
C VAL A 47 -10.58 4.80 2.77
N LYS A 48 -11.62 5.63 2.91
CA LYS A 48 -13.02 5.14 3.07
C LYS A 48 -13.57 4.46 1.81
N ASP A 49 -12.99 4.73 0.66
CA ASP A 49 -13.45 4.17 -0.62
C ASP A 49 -12.73 2.84 -0.95
N ILE A 50 -11.73 2.46 -0.13
CA ILE A 50 -11.03 1.19 -0.28
C ILE A 50 -11.95 0.06 0.15
N SER A 51 -12.21 -0.85 -0.79
CA SER A 51 -13.05 -2.02 -0.58
C SER A 51 -12.23 -3.31 -0.62
N ARG A 52 -12.87 -4.44 -0.26
CA ARG A 52 -12.29 -5.77 -0.50
C ARG A 52 -11.99 -5.99 -1.99
N GLY A 53 -12.80 -5.41 -2.87
CA GLY A 53 -12.59 -5.44 -4.32
C GLY A 53 -11.28 -4.77 -4.71
N THR A 54 -11.01 -3.58 -4.17
CA THR A 54 -9.76 -2.82 -4.40
C THR A 54 -8.53 -3.62 -3.98
N VAL A 55 -8.58 -4.27 -2.80
CA VAL A 55 -7.47 -5.11 -2.31
C VAL A 55 -7.26 -6.33 -3.22
N LYS A 56 -8.34 -6.99 -3.64
CA LYS A 56 -8.26 -8.13 -4.57
C LYS A 56 -7.71 -7.70 -5.94
N GLY A 57 -8.12 -6.53 -6.43
CA GLY A 57 -7.60 -5.92 -7.65
C GLY A 57 -6.10 -5.71 -7.56
N PHE A 58 -5.62 -5.10 -6.48
CA PHE A 58 -4.18 -4.90 -6.23
C PHE A 58 -3.39 -6.21 -6.22
N LEU A 59 -3.89 -7.26 -5.57
CA LEU A 59 -3.22 -8.57 -5.56
C LEU A 59 -3.17 -9.19 -6.97
N SER A 60 -4.18 -8.92 -7.79
CA SER A 60 -4.22 -9.38 -9.19
C SER A 60 -3.22 -8.59 -10.03
N PHE A 61 -3.16 -7.27 -9.87
CA PHE A 61 -2.13 -6.39 -10.45
C PHE A 61 -0.71 -6.85 -10.08
N CYS A 62 -0.48 -7.20 -8.81
CA CYS A 62 0.83 -7.72 -8.38
C CYS A 62 1.22 -9.01 -9.11
N ARG A 63 0.27 -9.88 -9.45
CA ARG A 63 0.56 -11.12 -10.18
C ARG A 63 0.74 -10.89 -11.68
N GLY A 64 -0.10 -10.05 -12.27
CA GLY A 64 -0.08 -9.76 -13.70
C GLY A 64 1.07 -8.83 -14.07
N ASP A 65 0.97 -7.58 -13.64
CA ASP A 65 1.86 -6.49 -14.05
C ASP A 65 3.23 -6.56 -13.37
N LEU A 66 3.30 -7.00 -12.12
CA LEU A 66 4.57 -7.12 -11.38
C LEU A 66 5.19 -8.52 -11.43
N GLY A 67 4.50 -9.51 -12.01
CA GLY A 67 5.00 -10.88 -12.15
C GLY A 67 5.21 -11.63 -10.82
N ASN A 68 4.54 -11.22 -9.74
CA ASN A 68 4.70 -11.88 -8.44
C ASN A 68 4.08 -13.28 -8.47
N SER A 69 4.77 -14.24 -7.86
CA SER A 69 4.32 -15.62 -7.71
C SER A 69 3.91 -15.91 -6.24
N PRO A 70 2.89 -16.76 -6.00
CA PRO A 70 2.51 -17.21 -4.66
C PRO A 70 3.61 -18.00 -3.94
#